data_AF-A0A168P8B8-F1
#
_entry.id   AF-A0A168P8B8-F1
#
_cell.length_a   1.000
_cell.length_b   1.000
_cell.length_c   1.000
_cell.angle_alpha   90.00
_cell.angle_beta   90.00
_cell.angle_gamma   90.00
#
_symmetry.space_group_name_H-M   'P 1'
#
loop_
_entity.id
_entity.type
_entity.pdbx_description
1 polymer ?
#
loop_
_entity_poly.entity_id
_entity_poly.type
_entity_poly.pdbx_seq_one_letter_code
_entity_poly.pdbx_strand_id
1 'polypeptide(L)'
;MIIENSGLDGLKCDLAYMDESAEKSGFFRWQWEYYRATYEYKIEDAHNKEEYFVRINTRAIEGKLEKPDTILAVEAVYMGRGTFPHGLDYETPIPGPIQAIANKKLSQFKAILEA
;
A
#
# COMPACT_ATOMS: atom_id res chain seq x y z
N MET A 1 -0.46 7.26 -10.26
CA MET A 1 -1.45 6.43 -10.97
C MET A 1 -2.29 5.67 -9.95
N ILE A 2 -3.62 5.79 -9.98
CA ILE A 2 -4.51 4.94 -9.16
C ILE A 2 -4.57 3.56 -9.81
N ILE A 3 -4.50 2.50 -9.00
CA ILE A 3 -4.71 1.14 -9.48
C ILE A 3 -6.19 0.83 -9.36
N GLU A 4 -6.91 1.01 -10.48
CA GLU A 4 -8.30 0.61 -10.57
C GLU A 4 -8.38 -0.93 -10.57
N ASN A 5 -9.29 -1.48 -9.75
CA ASN A 5 -9.50 -2.93 -9.56
C ASN A 5 -8.38 -3.68 -8.81
N SER A 6 -7.77 -3.05 -7.82
CA SER A 6 -6.93 -3.76 -6.83
C SER A 6 -7.69 -4.89 -6.12
N GLY A 7 -9.03 -4.76 -6.05
CA GLY A 7 -9.90 -5.66 -5.30
C GLY A 7 -9.74 -5.54 -3.78
N LEU A 8 -8.98 -4.54 -3.32
CA LEU A 8 -8.74 -4.23 -1.91
C LEU A 8 -9.64 -3.09 -1.44
N ASP A 9 -10.09 -2.22 -2.33
CA ASP A 9 -10.89 -1.04 -2.00
C ASP A 9 -12.17 -1.45 -1.25
N GLY A 10 -12.39 -0.84 -0.07
CA GLY A 10 -13.52 -1.14 0.80
C GLY A 10 -13.34 -2.34 1.72
N LEU A 11 -12.26 -3.13 1.61
CA LEU A 11 -11.97 -4.19 2.58
C LEU A 11 -11.71 -3.58 3.96
N LYS A 12 -12.19 -4.29 4.99
CA LYS A 12 -12.11 -3.87 6.38
C LYS A 12 -11.43 -4.94 7.23
N CYS A 13 -10.53 -4.51 8.10
CA CYS A 13 -9.99 -5.36 9.17
C CYS A 13 -9.50 -4.48 10.32
N ASP A 14 -9.20 -5.12 11.46
CA ASP A 14 -8.56 -4.44 12.58
C ASP A 14 -7.11 -4.08 12.26
N LEU A 15 -6.59 -3.09 12.98
CA LEU A 15 -5.24 -2.55 12.78
C LEU A 15 -4.16 -3.62 12.98
N ALA A 16 -4.28 -4.46 14.01
CA ALA A 16 -3.30 -5.51 14.26
C ALA A 16 -3.20 -6.48 13.08
N TYR A 17 -4.34 -6.95 12.57
CA TYR A 17 -4.36 -7.86 11.44
C TYR A 17 -3.89 -7.19 10.14
N MET A 18 -4.22 -5.92 9.93
CA MET A 18 -3.73 -5.13 8.79
C MET A 18 -2.19 -5.01 8.82
N ASP A 19 -1.62 -4.65 9.98
CA ASP A 19 -0.18 -4.51 10.17
C ASP A 19 0.54 -5.85 9.97
N GLU A 20 0.02 -6.94 10.53
CA GLU A 20 0.58 -8.30 10.35
C GLU A 20 0.53 -8.76 8.89
N SER A 21 -0.61 -8.52 8.22
CA SER A 21 -0.80 -8.88 6.81
C SER A 21 0.12 -8.08 5.88
N ALA A 22 0.33 -6.81 6.21
CA ALA A 22 1.23 -5.92 5.49
C ALA A 22 2.67 -6.42 5.62
N GLU A 23 3.13 -6.70 6.84
CA GLU A 23 4.48 -7.19 7.11
C GLU A 23 4.76 -8.52 6.39
N LYS A 24 3.84 -9.49 6.47
CA LYS A 24 3.95 -10.77 5.75
C LYS A 24 4.03 -10.61 4.24
N SER A 25 3.41 -9.57 3.70
CA SER A 25 3.43 -9.25 2.26
C SER A 25 4.65 -8.41 1.85
N GLY A 26 5.39 -7.88 2.82
CA GLY A 26 6.55 -7.00 2.66
C GLY A 26 6.21 -5.51 2.58
N PHE A 27 4.96 -5.14 2.84
CA PHE A 27 4.57 -3.73 2.97
C PHE A 27 4.97 -3.20 4.35
N PHE A 28 5.29 -1.92 4.40
CA PHE A 28 5.67 -1.24 5.64
C PHE A 28 4.87 0.05 5.83
N ARG A 29 4.52 0.39 7.07
CA ARG A 29 3.81 1.63 7.41
C ARG A 29 4.79 2.73 7.82
N TRP A 30 4.99 3.72 6.96
CA TRP A 30 5.99 4.80 7.17
C TRP A 30 5.41 6.08 7.78
N GLN A 31 4.09 6.20 7.92
CA GLN A 31 3.41 7.44 8.32
C GLN A 31 2.74 7.32 9.71
N TRP A 32 3.03 8.30 10.58
CA TRP A 32 2.42 8.42 11.91
C TRP A 32 1.25 9.39 11.84
N GLU A 33 0.04 8.86 11.66
CA GLU A 33 -1.18 9.64 11.63
C GLU A 33 -2.25 8.95 12.48
N TYR A 34 -3.21 9.70 13.03
CA TYR A 34 -4.17 9.15 14.01
C TYR A 34 -5.33 8.38 13.38
N TYR A 35 -5.64 8.69 12.11
CA TYR A 35 -6.81 8.17 11.40
C TYR A 35 -6.51 7.55 10.05
N ARG A 36 -5.26 7.66 9.58
CA ARG A 36 -4.85 7.19 8.26
C ARG A 36 -3.61 6.33 8.38
N ALA A 37 -3.67 5.11 7.87
CA ALA A 37 -2.50 4.26 7.76
C ALA A 37 -2.17 4.08 6.27
N THR A 38 -0.94 4.42 5.91
CA THR A 38 -0.43 4.22 4.55
C THR A 38 0.59 3.10 4.61
N TYR A 39 0.29 1.99 3.94
CA TYR A 39 1.21 0.87 3.77
C TYR A 39 1.92 0.99 2.43
N GLU A 40 3.23 0.86 2.43
CA GLU A 40 4.07 1.11 1.28
C GLU A 40 4.93 -0.10 0.94
N TYR A 41 5.06 -0.40 -0.35
CA TYR A 41 6.02 -1.36 -0.87
C TYR A 41 6.90 -0.69 -1.91
N LYS A 42 8.22 -0.70 -1.67
CA LYS A 42 9.23 -0.16 -2.57
C LYS A 42 9.64 -1.21 -3.59
N ILE A 43 9.64 -0.83 -4.86
CA ILE A 43 10.16 -1.60 -5.98
C ILE A 43 11.35 -0.82 -6.55
N GLU A 44 12.52 -1.43 -6.57
CA GLU A 44 13.70 -0.85 -7.18
C GLU A 44 13.88 -1.43 -8.58
N ASP A 45 13.90 -0.58 -9.59
CA ASP A 45 14.26 -0.97 -10.95
C ASP A 45 15.78 -0.93 -11.09
N ALA A 46 16.41 -2.11 -11.07
CA ALA A 46 17.85 -2.27 -11.20
C ALA A 46 18.41 -1.77 -12.54
N HIS A 47 17.58 -1.70 -13.59
CA HIS A 47 18.02 -1.27 -14.93
C HIS A 47 18.18 0.25 -14.99
N ASN A 48 17.17 0.98 -14.50
CA ASN A 48 17.11 2.44 -14.62
C ASN A 48 17.48 3.17 -13.33
N LYS A 49 17.75 2.43 -12.24
CA LYS A 49 17.95 2.97 -10.88
C LYS A 49 16.79 3.86 -10.44
N GLU A 50 15.59 3.53 -10.90
CA GLU A 50 14.37 4.22 -10.51
C GLU A 50 13.69 3.47 -9.38
N GLU A 51 13.03 4.22 -8.51
CA GLU A 51 12.28 3.68 -7.39
C GLU A 51 10.79 3.85 -7.68
N TYR A 52 10.00 2.84 -7.34
CA TYR A 52 8.55 2.86 -7.48
C TYR A 52 7.94 2.46 -6.15
N PHE A 53 6.84 3.11 -5.79
CA PHE A 53 6.18 2.89 -4.51
C PHE A 53 4.74 2.51 -4.75
N VAL A 54 4.36 1.31 -4.29
CA VAL A 54 2.98 0.86 -4.19
C VAL A 54 2.46 1.29 -2.84
N ARG A 55 1.34 2.02 -2.81
CA ARG A 55 0.75 2.56 -1.59
C ARG A 55 -0.69 2.07 -1.44
N ILE A 56 -0.98 1.54 -0.27
CA ILE A 56 -2.34 1.18 0.17
C ILE A 56 -2.73 2.19 1.23
N ASN A 57 -3.69 3.03 0.91
CA ASN A 57 -4.22 4.00 1.85
C ASN A 57 -5.43 3.43 2.57
N THR A 58 -5.38 3.45 3.89
CA THR A 58 -6.46 2.99 4.76
C THR A 58 -6.86 4.08 5.73
N ARG A 59 -8.12 4.06 6.13
CA ARG A 59 -8.71 5.00 7.08
C ARG A 59 -9.39 4.29 8.22
N ALA A 60 -9.18 4.79 9.43
CA ALA A 60 -9.89 4.34 10.61
C ALA A 60 -11.37 4.73 10.51
N ILE A 61 -12.24 3.72 10.52
CA ILE A 61 -13.69 3.87 10.61
C ILE A 61 -14.09 3.90 12.09
N GLU A 62 -13.49 3.03 12.89
CA GLU A 62 -13.78 2.90 14.31
C GLU A 62 -12.49 2.87 15.10
N GLY A 63 -12.38 3.73 16.13
CA GLY A 63 -11.17 3.83 16.95
C GLY A 63 -10.14 4.83 16.44
N LYS A 64 -8.88 4.60 16.77
CA LYS A 64 -7.72 5.43 16.44
C LYS A 64 -6.49 4.54 16.33
N LEU A 65 -5.54 4.90 15.47
CA LEU A 65 -4.32 4.12 15.16
C LEU A 65 -3.34 3.87 16.35
N GLU A 66 -3.77 4.18 17.57
CA GLU A 66 -3.13 3.84 18.85
C GLU A 66 -3.62 2.50 19.41
N LYS A 67 -4.79 2.02 18.96
CA LYS A 67 -5.41 0.78 19.47
C LYS A 67 -5.40 -0.34 18.41
N PRO A 68 -4.92 -1.54 18.76
CA PRO A 68 -4.87 -2.69 17.85
C PRO A 68 -6.22 -3.12 17.26
N ASP A 69 -7.31 -2.90 17.99
CA ASP A 69 -8.69 -3.27 17.60
C ASP A 69 -9.38 -2.21 16.72
N THR A 70 -8.66 -1.17 16.30
CA THR A 70 -9.19 -0.12 15.42
C THR A 70 -9.54 -0.69 14.05
N ILE A 71 -10.78 -0.50 13.62
CA ILE A 71 -11.24 -0.96 12.30
C ILE A 71 -10.79 0.02 11.23
N LEU A 72 -9.99 -0.47 10.28
CA LEU A 72 -9.53 0.25 9.10
C LEU A 72 -10.33 -0.18 7.87
N ALA A 73 -10.54 0.73 6.93
CA ALA A 73 -10.96 0.42 5.57
C ALA A 73 -9.91 0.88 4.56
N VAL A 74 -9.66 0.07 3.55
CA VAL A 74 -8.87 0.49 2.38
C VAL A 74 -9.68 1.50 1.57
N GLU A 75 -9.15 2.71 1.40
CA GLU A 75 -9.78 3.76 0.60
C GLU A 75 -9.31 3.71 -0.86
N ALA A 76 -8.00 3.52 -1.06
CA ALA A 76 -7.42 3.54 -2.40
C ALA A 76 -6.06 2.84 -2.42
N VAL A 77 -5.77 2.23 -3.57
CA VAL A 77 -4.45 1.70 -3.91
C VAL A 77 -3.88 2.48 -5.09
N TYR A 78 -2.64 2.93 -4.97
CA TYR A 78 -2.01 3.74 -6.01
C TYR A 78 -0.51 3.52 -6.07
N MET A 79 0.07 3.87 -7.21
CA MET A 79 1.50 3.79 -7.46
C MET A 79 2.06 5.12 -7.93
N GLY A 80 3.26 5.43 -7.44
CA GLY A 80 4.06 6.57 -7.90
C GLY A 80 5.50 6.17 -8.10
N ARG A 81 6.20 6.88 -8.98
CA ARG A 81 7.64 6.80 -9.16
C ARG A 81 8.32 7.76 -8.19
N GLY A 82 9.32 7.28 -7.46
CA GLY A 82 10.17 8.09 -6.60
C GLY A 82 10.94 9.13 -7.40
N THR A 83 10.87 10.38 -6.99
CA THR A 83 11.70 11.46 -7.52
C THR A 83 12.68 11.89 -6.45
N PHE A 84 13.98 11.72 -6.72
CA PHE A 84 15.03 12.21 -5.83
C PHE A 84 15.08 13.76 -5.85
N PRO A 85 15.33 14.45 -4.72
CA PRO A 85 15.68 13.93 -3.39
C PRO A 85 14.47 13.59 -2.50
N HIS A 86 13.29 14.13 -2.82
CA HIS A 86 12.04 13.84 -2.13
C HIS A 86 10.90 14.07 -3.13
N GLY A 87 9.97 13.12 -3.22
CA GLY A 87 8.78 13.28 -4.01
C GLY A 87 8.31 11.98 -4.65
N LEU A 88 7.06 12.02 -5.09
CA LEU A 88 6.45 10.97 -5.87
C LEU A 88 5.77 11.58 -7.08
N ASP A 89 6.14 11.04 -8.24
CA ASP A 89 5.53 11.34 -9.52
C ASP A 89 4.46 10.28 -9.79
N TYR A 90 3.22 10.73 -9.82
CA TYR A 90 2.05 9.90 -10.09
C TYR A 90 1.60 9.96 -11.55
N GLU A 91 2.19 10.82 -12.37
CA GLU A 91 1.78 11.04 -13.76
C GLU A 91 2.60 10.20 -14.74
N THR A 92 3.86 9.91 -14.40
CA THR A 92 4.70 9.05 -15.23
C THR A 92 4.10 7.64 -15.36
N PRO A 93 3.96 7.11 -16.59
CA PRO A 93 3.52 5.74 -16.82
C PRO A 93 4.43 4.73 -16.15
N ILE A 94 3.83 3.75 -15.46
CA ILE A 94 4.57 2.68 -14.79
C ILE A 94 4.94 1.59 -15.81
N PRO A 95 6.21 1.14 -15.89
CA PRO A 95 6.60 0.06 -16.79
C PRO A 95 5.88 -1.25 -16.47
N GLY A 96 5.53 -2.02 -17.51
CA GLY A 96 4.80 -3.29 -17.37
C GLY A 96 5.42 -4.31 -16.37
N PRO A 97 6.75 -4.53 -16.35
CA PRO A 97 7.38 -5.41 -15.37
C PRO A 97 7.17 -4.96 -13.91
N ILE A 98 7.24 -3.64 -13.66
CA ILE A 98 7.03 -3.04 -12.34
C ILE A 98 5.56 -3.17 -11.92
N GLN A 99 4.64 -2.94 -12.86
CA GLN A 99 3.22 -3.13 -12.64
C GLN A 99 2.88 -4.60 -12.31
N ALA A 100 3.53 -5.56 -12.97
CA ALA A 100 3.34 -6.98 -12.67
C ALA A 100 3.81 -7.35 -11.24
N ILE A 101 4.94 -6.79 -10.79
CA ILE A 101 5.43 -6.98 -9.41
C ILE A 101 4.43 -6.38 -8.41
N ALA A 102 3.94 -5.17 -8.67
CA ALA A 102 2.96 -4.51 -7.82
C ALA A 102 1.66 -5.32 -7.72
N ASN A 103 1.10 -5.74 -8.85
CA ASN A 103 -0.12 -6.56 -8.87
C ASN A 103 0.08 -7.89 -8.12
N LYS A 104 1.22 -8.55 -8.29
CA LYS A 104 1.54 -9.78 -7.54
C LYS A 104 1.54 -9.52 -6.03
N LYS A 105 2.15 -8.42 -5.58
CA LYS A 105 2.23 -8.05 -4.17
C LYS A 105 0.86 -7.68 -3.58
N LEU A 106 0.04 -6.95 -4.34
CA LEU A 106 -1.33 -6.62 -3.94
C LEU A 106 -2.20 -7.88 -3.83
N SER A 107 -2.09 -8.82 -4.78
CA SER A 107 -2.80 -10.10 -4.71
C SER A 107 -2.37 -10.95 -3.51
N GLN A 108 -1.07 -10.96 -3.17
CA GLN A 108 -0.57 -11.64 -1.96
C GLN A 108 -1.16 -11.02 -0.70
N PHE A 109 -1.13 -9.69 -0.60
CA PHE A 109 -1.70 -8.95 0.54
C PHE A 109 -3.19 -9.20 0.68
N LYS A 110 -3.94 -9.16 -0.42
CA LYS A 110 -5.36 -9.49 -0.45
C LYS A 110 -5.65 -10.89 0.05
N ALA A 111 -4.90 -11.88 -0.45
CA ALA A 111 -5.11 -13.28 -0.06
C ALA A 111 -4.86 -13.53 1.42
N ILE A 112 -3.95 -12.79 2.06
CA ILE A 112 -3.73 -12.86 3.50
C ILE A 112 -4.88 -12.17 4.26
N LEU A 113 -5.33 -11.00 3.80
CA LEU A 113 -6.45 -10.31 4.45
C LEU A 113 -7.78 -11.07 4.40
N GLU A 114 -7.99 -11.88 3.36
CA GLU A 114 -9.20 -12.69 3.19
C GLU A 114 -9.09 -14.10 3.80
N ALA A 115 -7.91 -14.49 4.30
CA ALA A 115 -7.67 -15.78 4.94
C ALA A 115 -8.18 -15.81 6.39
#